data_AF-A0A9E1S595-F1
#
_entry.id   AF-A0A9E1S595-F1
#
_cell.length_a   1.000
_cell.length_b   1.000
_cell.length_c   1.000
_cell.angle_alpha   90.00
_cell.angle_beta   90.00
_cell.angle_gamma   90.00
#
_symmetry.space_group_name_H-M   'P 1'
#
loop_
_entity.id
_entity.type
_entity.pdbx_description
1 polymer ?
#
loop_
_entity_poly.entity_id
_entity_poly.type
_entity_poly.pdbx_seq_one_letter_code
_entity_poly.pdbx_strand_id
1 'polypeptide(L)'
;MSNEVVLDIETQNTFQEVGGFKTNLLKISVVCAYFYETGTYECYEEHELGKFYKRLELSGRLIGYNSLGFDLPVMNNYYAGDFLTFQNLDLLKEIHKSLGFRLKLDDVAAATVGHRKSGHGLQAVEWWKQGEVQKIKDYCIQDVKVTKDVYEYGKKYNALAYEDRLGGRKAIPVDFSEKVEDEKTSINLSMGF
;
A
#
# COMPACT_ATOMS: atom_id res chain seq x y z
N MET A 1 0.78 19.12 9.64
CA MET A 1 0.72 17.65 9.76
C MET A 1 1.30 17.05 8.48
N SER A 2 1.85 15.84 8.53
CA SER A 2 2.36 15.17 7.33
C SER A 2 1.22 14.92 6.34
N ASN A 3 1.45 15.05 5.04
CA ASN A 3 0.46 14.80 3.99
C ASN A 3 0.59 13.39 3.40
N GLU A 4 1.05 12.45 4.22
CA GLU A 4 1.26 11.06 3.83
C GLU A 4 -0.02 10.25 4.04
N VAL A 5 -0.18 9.21 3.23
CA VAL A 5 -1.29 8.27 3.33
C VAL A 5 -0.74 6.85 3.32
N VAL A 6 -1.14 6.04 4.31
CA VAL A 6 -0.88 4.59 4.29
C VAL A 6 -2.15 3.91 3.80
N LEU A 7 -2.06 3.02 2.82
CA LEU A 7 -3.24 2.35 2.26
C LEU A 7 -2.99 0.86 1.98
N ASP A 8 -4.12 0.14 1.87
CA ASP A 8 -4.21 -1.25 1.47
C ASP A 8 -5.58 -1.48 0.80
N ILE A 9 -5.68 -2.45 -0.11
CA ILE A 9 -6.91 -2.80 -0.81
C ILE A 9 -7.27 -4.26 -0.65
N GLU A 10 -8.57 -4.54 -0.71
CA GLU A 10 -9.11 -5.88 -0.87
C GLU A 10 -9.87 -6.00 -2.19
N THR A 11 -9.86 -7.19 -2.77
CA THR A 11 -10.50 -7.46 -4.06
C THR A 11 -11.75 -8.32 -3.94
N GLN A 12 -12.62 -8.23 -4.95
CA GLN A 12 -13.85 -9.03 -5.07
C GLN A 12 -13.58 -10.42 -5.64
N ASN A 13 -12.45 -10.57 -6.33
CA ASN A 13 -12.05 -11.74 -7.07
C ASN A 13 -10.54 -11.97 -6.95
N THR A 14 -10.12 -13.20 -7.18
CA THR A 14 -8.72 -13.65 -7.11
C THR A 14 -8.06 -13.70 -8.48
N PHE A 15 -6.73 -13.74 -8.52
CA PHE A 15 -5.97 -14.02 -9.75
C PHE A 15 -6.31 -15.38 -10.37
N GLN A 16 -6.69 -16.37 -9.56
CA GLN A 16 -7.09 -17.68 -10.07
C GLN A 16 -8.39 -17.57 -10.88
N GLU A 17 -9.36 -16.80 -10.40
CA GLU A 17 -10.66 -16.60 -11.06
C GLU A 17 -10.54 -15.82 -12.37
N VAL A 18 -9.55 -14.93 -12.50
CA VAL A 18 -9.32 -14.16 -13.74
C VAL A 18 -8.29 -14.79 -14.67
N GLY A 19 -7.82 -16.00 -14.36
CA GLY A 19 -6.92 -16.78 -15.20
C GLY A 19 -5.48 -16.27 -15.23
N GLY A 20 -4.95 -15.85 -14.08
CA GLY A 20 -3.54 -15.50 -13.88
C GLY A 20 -3.33 -14.10 -13.31
N PHE A 21 -2.07 -13.66 -13.29
CA PHE A 21 -1.67 -12.34 -12.76
C PHE A 21 -2.08 -11.21 -13.72
N LYS A 22 -3.34 -10.78 -13.63
CA LYS A 22 -3.96 -9.73 -14.46
C LYS A 22 -4.68 -8.71 -13.57
N THR A 23 -3.95 -7.72 -13.09
CA THR A 23 -4.47 -6.67 -12.19
C THR A 23 -5.63 -5.89 -12.81
N ASN A 24 -5.64 -5.74 -14.13
CA ASN A 24 -6.70 -5.07 -14.89
C ASN A 24 -8.06 -5.80 -14.91
N LEU A 25 -8.11 -7.06 -14.43
CA LEU A 25 -9.34 -7.85 -14.32
C LEU A 25 -9.83 -7.97 -12.87
N LEU A 26 -9.07 -7.45 -11.90
CA LEU A 26 -9.46 -7.44 -10.51
C LEU A 26 -10.38 -6.24 -10.22
N LYS A 27 -11.35 -6.48 -9.34
CA LYS A 27 -12.25 -5.46 -8.82
C LYS A 27 -12.00 -5.23 -7.36
N ILE A 28 -12.13 -3.98 -6.91
CA ILE A 28 -11.95 -3.60 -5.52
C ILE A 28 -13.22 -3.89 -4.74
N SER A 29 -13.12 -4.56 -3.60
CA SER A 29 -14.22 -4.65 -2.62
C SER A 29 -14.17 -3.48 -1.65
N VAL A 30 -13.01 -3.28 -1.01
CA VAL A 30 -12.75 -2.25 -0.01
C VAL A 30 -11.35 -1.67 -0.21
N VAL A 31 -11.20 -0.37 0.00
CA VAL A 31 -9.91 0.28 0.26
C VAL A 31 -9.95 0.86 1.65
N CYS A 32 -8.91 0.65 2.44
CA CYS A 32 -8.73 1.36 3.70
C CYS A 32 -7.45 2.19 3.66
N ALA A 33 -7.49 3.31 4.36
CA ALA A 33 -6.37 4.23 4.42
C ALA A 33 -6.26 4.89 5.80
N TYR A 34 -5.03 5.20 6.19
CA TYR A 34 -4.71 6.09 7.29
C TYR A 34 -4.20 7.41 6.73
N PHE A 35 -4.89 8.51 7.04
CA PHE A 35 -4.53 9.86 6.62
C PHE A 35 -3.77 10.55 7.74
N TYR A 36 -2.49 10.88 7.55
CA TYR A 36 -1.70 11.61 8.56
C TYR A 36 -2.20 13.04 8.80
N GLU A 37 -2.87 13.64 7.82
CA GLU A 37 -3.49 14.96 7.92
C GLU A 37 -4.54 15.00 9.04
N THR A 38 -5.39 13.99 9.15
CA THR A 38 -6.50 13.93 10.10
C THR A 38 -6.29 12.96 11.25
N GLY A 39 -5.29 12.06 11.15
CA GLY A 39 -5.07 10.99 12.13
C GLY A 39 -6.17 9.93 12.14
N THR A 40 -6.88 9.76 11.02
CA THR A 40 -8.05 8.87 10.92
C THR A 40 -7.78 7.66 10.04
N TYR A 41 -8.34 6.52 10.44
CA TYR A 41 -8.54 5.37 9.57
C TYR A 41 -9.89 5.49 8.89
N GLU A 42 -9.90 5.33 7.58
CA GLU A 42 -11.10 5.43 6.76
C GLU A 42 -11.15 4.26 5.79
N CYS A 43 -12.35 3.75 5.52
CA CYS A 43 -12.57 2.70 4.52
C CYS A 43 -13.64 3.13 3.53
N TYR A 44 -13.46 2.67 2.30
CA TYR A 44 -14.27 3.03 1.14
C TYR A 44 -14.59 1.76 0.37
N GLU A 45 -15.86 1.53 0.08
CA GLU A 45 -16.29 0.46 -0.82
C GLU A 45 -16.15 0.88 -2.29
N GLU A 46 -16.30 -0.06 -3.22
CA GLU A 46 -16.19 0.19 -4.67
C GLU A 46 -16.97 1.43 -5.14
N HIS A 47 -18.21 1.59 -4.65
CA HIS A 47 -19.08 2.70 -5.03
C HIS A 47 -18.66 4.06 -4.44
N GLU A 48 -17.76 4.07 -3.45
CA GLU A 48 -17.26 5.26 -2.77
C GLU A 48 -15.87 5.70 -3.30
N LEU A 49 -15.24 4.91 -4.17
CA LEU A 49 -13.88 5.16 -4.67
C LEU A 49 -13.70 6.54 -5.32
N GLY A 50 -14.74 7.05 -5.98
CA GLY A 50 -14.70 8.40 -6.55
C GLY A 50 -14.48 9.51 -5.50
N LYS A 51 -14.97 9.33 -4.27
CA LYS A 51 -14.70 10.24 -3.14
C LYS A 51 -13.29 10.03 -2.60
N PHE A 52 -12.88 8.77 -2.45
CA PHE A 52 -11.55 8.41 -1.96
C PHE A 52 -10.44 8.98 -2.86
N TYR A 53 -10.55 8.83 -4.18
CA TYR A 53 -9.51 9.28 -5.12
C TYR A 53 -9.34 10.80 -5.14
N LYS A 54 -10.43 11.57 -5.06
CA LYS A 54 -10.36 13.03 -4.92
C LYS A 54 -9.59 13.46 -3.66
N ARG A 55 -9.70 12.68 -2.59
CA ARG A 55 -8.92 12.91 -1.37
C ARG A 55 -7.46 12.49 -1.55
N LEU A 56 -7.23 11.38 -2.23
CA LEU A 56 -5.90 10.85 -2.49
C LEU A 56 -5.06 11.76 -3.42
N GLU A 57 -5.70 12.45 -4.36
CA GLU A 57 -5.08 13.49 -5.22
C GLU A 57 -4.43 14.63 -4.42
N LEU A 58 -4.91 14.88 -3.21
CA LEU A 58 -4.34 15.90 -2.34
C LEU A 58 -3.18 15.38 -1.50
N SER A 59 -2.91 14.07 -1.50
CA SER A 59 -1.83 13.47 -0.71
C SER A 59 -0.46 13.75 -1.31
N GLY A 60 0.53 13.94 -0.44
CA GLY A 60 1.92 14.17 -0.83
C GLY A 60 2.66 12.88 -1.18
N ARG A 61 2.40 11.80 -0.42
CA ARG A 61 3.03 10.50 -0.63
C ARG A 61 2.11 9.35 -0.23
N LEU A 62 2.05 8.32 -1.07
CA LEU A 62 1.37 7.07 -0.80
C LEU A 62 2.35 6.04 -0.24
N ILE A 63 1.93 5.34 0.80
CA ILE A 63 2.71 4.32 1.49
C ILE A 63 1.90 3.03 1.51
N GLY A 64 2.54 1.92 1.16
CA GLY A 64 1.89 0.62 1.18
C GLY A 64 2.90 -0.53 1.21
N TYR A 65 2.39 -1.76 1.17
CA TYR A 65 3.21 -2.96 1.14
C TYR A 65 2.90 -3.78 -0.11
N ASN A 66 3.79 -3.76 -1.10
CA ASN A 66 3.53 -4.25 -2.47
C ASN A 66 2.51 -3.42 -3.27
N SER A 67 2.27 -2.16 -2.85
CA SER A 67 1.29 -1.28 -3.49
C SER A 67 1.61 -0.94 -4.94
N LEU A 68 2.90 -0.78 -5.29
CA LEU A 68 3.31 -0.55 -6.69
C LEU A 68 3.08 -1.79 -7.56
N GLY A 69 3.16 -2.98 -6.96
CA GLY A 69 3.02 -4.26 -7.66
C GLY A 69 1.59 -4.79 -7.72
N PHE A 70 0.66 -4.23 -6.94
CA PHE A 70 -0.68 -4.77 -6.78
C PHE A 70 -1.75 -3.67 -6.62
N ASP A 71 -1.75 -2.96 -5.50
CA ASP A 71 -2.83 -2.05 -5.11
C ASP A 71 -3.07 -0.94 -6.13
N LEU A 72 -2.02 -0.19 -6.48
CA LEU A 72 -2.12 0.96 -7.39
C LEU A 72 -2.51 0.55 -8.81
N PRO A 73 -1.93 -0.52 -9.40
CA PRO A 73 -2.42 -1.07 -10.66
C PRO A 73 -3.92 -1.44 -10.65
N VAL A 74 -4.43 -1.97 -9.54
CA VAL A 74 -5.87 -2.31 -9.43
C VAL A 74 -6.73 -1.07 -9.23
N MET A 75 -6.28 -0.10 -8.43
CA MET A 75 -6.95 1.19 -8.25
C MET A 75 -7.05 1.98 -9.56
N ASN A 76 -6.03 1.90 -10.42
CA ASN A 76 -6.01 2.50 -11.75
C ASN A 76 -7.10 1.94 -12.70
N ASN A 77 -7.72 0.79 -12.40
CA ASN A 77 -8.89 0.32 -13.16
C ASN A 77 -10.11 1.24 -13.01
N TYR A 78 -10.12 2.06 -11.96
CA TYR A 78 -11.23 2.94 -11.56
C TYR A 78 -10.88 4.42 -11.63
N TYR A 79 -9.60 4.75 -11.86
CA TYR A 79 -9.08 6.11 -11.83
C TYR A 79 -8.68 6.56 -13.23
N ALA A 80 -9.01 7.81 -13.58
CA ALA A 80 -8.73 8.34 -14.92
C ALA A 80 -7.26 8.74 -15.12
N GLY A 81 -6.53 8.98 -14.03
CA GLY A 81 -5.10 9.26 -14.05
C GLY A 81 -4.27 7.99 -13.81
N ASP A 82 -3.07 8.16 -13.27
CA ASP A 82 -2.17 7.05 -12.96
C ASP A 82 -1.51 7.23 -11.58
N PHE A 83 -1.94 6.44 -10.60
CA PHE A 83 -1.37 6.47 -9.24
C PHE A 83 0.09 6.02 -9.17
N LEU A 84 0.61 5.33 -10.20
CA LEU A 84 2.04 4.98 -10.26
C LEU A 84 2.93 6.21 -10.48
N THR A 85 2.36 7.33 -10.95
CA THR A 85 3.07 8.61 -11.10
C THR A 85 3.13 9.44 -9.82
N PHE A 86 2.40 9.03 -8.78
CA PHE A 86 2.42 9.72 -7.49
C PHE A 86 3.74 9.44 -6.75
N GLN A 87 4.09 10.26 -5.77
CA GLN A 87 5.17 9.91 -4.88
C GLN A 87 4.75 8.67 -4.06
N ASN A 88 5.55 7.61 -4.15
CA ASN A 88 5.22 6.30 -3.58
C ASN A 88 6.38 5.75 -2.75
N LEU A 89 6.06 5.21 -1.57
CA LEU A 89 6.94 4.38 -0.76
C LEU A 89 6.31 2.99 -0.61
N ASP A 90 6.79 2.04 -1.42
CA ASP A 90 6.42 0.64 -1.29
C ASP A 90 7.47 -0.08 -0.43
N LEU A 91 7.06 -0.48 0.78
CA LEU A 91 7.96 -1.11 1.75
C LEU A 91 8.54 -2.43 1.23
N LEU A 92 7.76 -3.23 0.48
CA LEU A 92 8.26 -4.48 -0.08
C LEU A 92 9.34 -4.23 -1.14
N LYS A 93 9.15 -3.18 -1.95
CA LYS A 93 10.14 -2.77 -2.95
C LYS A 93 11.46 -2.36 -2.32
N GLU A 94 11.42 -1.54 -1.26
CA GLU A 94 12.64 -1.09 -0.59
C GLU A 94 13.32 -2.23 0.21
N ILE A 95 12.54 -3.15 0.82
CA ILE A 95 13.09 -4.38 1.42
C ILE A 95 13.79 -5.24 0.35
N HIS A 96 13.15 -5.45 -0.80
CA HIS A 96 13.72 -6.22 -1.89
C HIS A 96 15.00 -5.58 -2.44
N LYS A 97 15.06 -4.25 -2.51
CA LYS A 97 16.26 -3.51 -2.89
C LYS A 97 17.40 -3.73 -1.90
N SER A 98 17.10 -3.82 -0.60
CA SER A 98 18.08 -4.01 0.47
C SER A 98 18.59 -5.45 0.57
N LEU A 99 17.70 -6.44 0.44
CA LEU A 99 18.01 -7.85 0.69
C LEU A 99 18.21 -8.71 -0.58
N GLY A 100 17.69 -8.28 -1.73
CA GLY A 100 17.64 -9.08 -2.95
C GLY A 100 16.53 -10.15 -2.99
N PHE A 101 15.68 -10.22 -1.97
CA PHE A 101 14.52 -11.11 -1.91
C PHE A 101 13.35 -10.44 -1.18
N ARG A 102 12.15 -10.98 -1.40
CA ARG A 102 10.89 -10.45 -0.85
C ARG A 102 10.56 -11.11 0.50
N LEU A 103 9.94 -10.34 1.38
CA LEU A 103 9.43 -10.81 2.67
C LEU A 103 7.93 -10.56 2.76
N LYS A 104 7.21 -11.35 3.55
CA LYS A 104 5.80 -11.08 3.87
C LYS A 104 5.72 -9.96 4.89
N LEU A 105 4.72 -9.09 4.79
CA LEU A 105 4.47 -8.03 5.77
C LEU A 105 4.38 -8.60 7.19
N ASP A 106 3.73 -9.75 7.37
CA ASP A 106 3.59 -10.37 8.68
C ASP A 106 4.94 -10.70 9.35
N ASP A 107 5.90 -11.22 8.57
CA ASP A 107 7.22 -11.58 9.08
C ASP A 107 8.06 -10.33 9.40
N VAL A 108 7.95 -9.30 8.56
CA VAL A 108 8.61 -8.01 8.79
C VAL A 108 8.01 -7.32 10.02
N ALA A 109 6.69 -7.33 10.17
CA ALA A 109 5.99 -6.74 11.31
C ALA A 109 6.36 -7.44 12.62
N ALA A 110 6.35 -8.78 12.63
CA ALA A 110 6.76 -9.57 13.80
C ALA A 110 8.17 -9.19 14.26
N ALA A 111 9.13 -9.10 13.33
CA ALA A 111 10.50 -8.77 13.66
C ALA A 111 10.70 -7.28 13.97
N THR A 112 9.93 -6.38 13.36
CA THR A 112 10.13 -4.92 13.47
C THR A 112 9.42 -4.34 14.68
N VAL A 113 8.11 -4.59 14.80
CA VAL A 113 7.22 -3.98 15.80
C VAL A 113 6.67 -4.97 16.82
N GLY A 114 7.02 -6.26 16.70
CA GLY A 114 6.73 -7.27 17.72
C GLY A 114 5.31 -7.84 17.68
N HIS A 115 4.52 -7.50 16.67
CA HIS A 115 3.18 -8.06 16.46
C HIS A 115 2.98 -8.51 15.02
N ARG A 116 2.12 -9.53 14.88
CA ARG A 116 1.68 -10.11 13.60
C ARG A 116 0.30 -9.60 13.22
N LYS A 117 -0.07 -9.79 11.96
CA LYS A 117 -1.45 -9.68 11.48
C LYS A 117 -2.30 -10.78 12.12
N SER A 118 -3.56 -10.49 12.40
CA SER A 118 -4.51 -11.48 12.94
C SER A 118 -5.31 -12.26 11.88
N GLY A 119 -5.02 -12.12 10.57
CA GLY A 119 -5.81 -12.76 9.52
C GLY A 119 -5.05 -13.13 8.24
N HIS A 120 -5.76 -13.76 7.29
CA HIS A 120 -5.25 -14.22 6.00
C HIS A 120 -6.06 -13.62 4.84
N GLY A 121 -5.41 -12.92 3.90
CA GLY A 121 -6.08 -12.19 2.80
C GLY A 121 -6.94 -13.03 1.84
N LEU A 122 -6.75 -14.36 1.76
CA LEU A 122 -7.63 -15.22 0.97
C LEU A 122 -9.07 -15.25 1.50
N GLN A 123 -9.28 -14.92 2.78
CA GLN A 123 -10.59 -14.91 3.41
C GLN A 123 -11.43 -13.69 2.97
N ALA A 124 -10.80 -12.59 2.55
CA ALA A 124 -11.50 -11.36 2.17
C ALA A 124 -12.43 -11.57 0.95
N VAL A 125 -11.97 -12.33 -0.05
CA VAL A 125 -12.78 -12.67 -1.23
C VAL A 125 -13.96 -13.58 -0.86
N GLU A 126 -13.78 -14.48 0.10
CA GLU A 126 -14.86 -15.35 0.60
C GLU A 126 -15.92 -14.53 1.35
N TRP A 127 -15.50 -13.63 2.23
CA TRP A 127 -16.39 -12.69 2.92
C TRP A 127 -17.15 -11.80 1.93
N TRP A 128 -16.51 -11.36 0.85
CA TRP A 128 -17.18 -10.58 -0.20
C TRP A 128 -18.32 -11.37 -0.83
N LYS A 129 -18.07 -12.64 -1.21
CA LYS A 129 -19.10 -13.53 -1.77
C LYS A 129 -20.24 -13.81 -0.79
N GLN A 130 -19.97 -13.73 0.51
CA GLN A 130 -20.97 -13.90 1.58
C GLN A 130 -21.67 -12.59 1.98
N GLY A 131 -21.27 -11.44 1.41
CA GLY A 131 -21.79 -10.13 1.77
C GLY A 131 -21.31 -9.60 3.13
N GLU A 132 -20.26 -10.20 3.71
CA GLU A 132 -19.71 -9.86 5.02
C GLU A 132 -18.72 -8.68 4.96
N VAL A 133 -19.14 -7.56 4.36
CA VAL A 133 -18.28 -6.41 4.07
C VAL A 133 -17.58 -5.83 5.30
N GLN A 134 -18.22 -5.87 6.47
CA GLN A 134 -17.61 -5.36 7.71
C GLN A 134 -16.33 -6.13 8.08
N LYS A 135 -16.29 -7.46 7.88
CA LYS A 135 -15.09 -8.26 8.16
C LYS A 135 -13.92 -7.90 7.23
N ILE A 136 -14.24 -7.59 5.97
CA ILE A 136 -13.26 -7.10 4.98
C ILE A 136 -12.68 -5.75 5.44
N LYS A 137 -13.55 -4.80 5.85
CA LYS A 137 -13.12 -3.50 6.38
C LYS A 137 -12.23 -3.66 7.62
N ASP A 138 -12.63 -4.51 8.57
CA ASP A 138 -11.86 -4.73 9.79
C ASP A 138 -10.48 -5.32 9.50
N TYR A 139 -10.41 -6.29 8.57
CA TYR A 139 -9.16 -6.89 8.12
C TYR A 139 -8.25 -5.90 7.38
N CYS A 140 -8.79 -5.16 6.41
CA CYS A 140 -8.02 -4.16 5.66
C CYS A 140 -7.52 -3.03 6.58
N ILE A 141 -8.30 -2.58 7.58
CA ILE A 141 -7.82 -1.66 8.62
C ILE A 141 -6.64 -2.25 9.41
N GLN A 142 -6.66 -3.55 9.73
CA GLN A 142 -5.53 -4.19 10.42
C GLN A 142 -4.28 -4.16 9.55
N ASP A 143 -4.40 -4.42 8.24
CA ASP A 143 -3.28 -4.37 7.32
C ASP A 143 -2.70 -2.95 7.17
N VAL A 144 -3.56 -1.93 7.11
CA VAL A 144 -3.13 -0.52 7.14
C VAL A 144 -2.44 -0.18 8.47
N LYS A 145 -2.97 -0.63 9.61
CA LYS A 145 -2.36 -0.41 10.94
C LYS A 145 -0.95 -1.01 11.02
N VAL A 146 -0.81 -2.28 10.65
CA VAL A 146 0.49 -2.96 10.66
C VAL A 146 1.48 -2.27 9.70
N THR A 147 1.02 -1.91 8.50
CA THR A 147 1.86 -1.18 7.53
C THR A 147 2.30 0.17 8.08
N LYS A 148 1.40 0.92 8.73
CA LYS A 148 1.71 2.20 9.38
C LYS A 148 2.74 2.01 10.49
N ASP A 149 2.58 1.03 11.37
CA ASP A 149 3.47 0.82 12.51
C ASP A 149 4.88 0.42 12.04
N VAL A 150 4.97 -0.45 11.02
CA VAL A 150 6.23 -0.80 10.37
C VAL A 150 6.87 0.42 9.72
N TYR A 151 6.09 1.24 9.01
CA TYR A 151 6.56 2.47 8.40
C TYR A 151 7.08 3.48 9.45
N GLU A 152 6.34 3.73 10.52
CA GLU A 152 6.74 4.68 11.57
C GLU A 152 8.00 4.23 12.31
N TYR A 153 8.11 2.94 12.61
CA TYR A 153 9.36 2.36 13.13
C TYR A 153 10.50 2.59 12.16
N GLY A 154 10.29 2.22 10.89
CA GLY A 154 11.28 2.35 9.83
C GLY A 154 11.77 3.77 9.66
N LYS A 155 10.86 4.75 9.58
CA LYS A 155 11.16 6.18 9.48
C LYS A 155 11.96 6.68 10.68
N LYS A 156 11.65 6.21 11.89
CA LYS A 156 12.34 6.61 13.12
C LYS A 156 13.78 6.09 13.21
N TYR A 157 14.01 4.86 12.75
CA TYR A 157 15.29 4.16 12.94
C TYR A 157 16.10 3.97 11.65
N ASN A 158 15.58 4.39 10.50
CA ASN A 158 16.12 4.15 9.16
C ASN A 158 16.39 2.66 8.87
N ALA A 159 15.63 1.78 9.51
CA ALA A 159 15.78 0.33 9.38
C ALA A 159 14.50 -0.40 9.79
N LEU A 160 14.26 -1.53 9.12
CA LEU A 160 13.30 -2.56 9.53
C LEU A 160 14.04 -3.78 10.06
N ALA A 161 13.32 -4.85 10.38
CA ALA A 161 13.92 -6.12 10.75
C ALA A 161 13.21 -7.32 10.12
N TYR A 162 13.93 -8.43 10.04
CA TYR A 162 13.38 -9.75 9.72
C TYR A 162 14.07 -10.83 10.55
N GLU A 163 13.47 -12.01 10.61
CA GLU A 163 14.07 -13.21 11.17
C GLU A 163 14.74 -14.02 10.05
N ASP A 164 16.02 -14.34 10.21
CA ASP A 164 16.74 -15.20 9.28
C ASP A 164 16.36 -16.68 9.47
N ARG A 165 16.89 -17.55 8.59
CA ARG A 165 16.59 -18.99 8.63
C ARG A 165 17.07 -19.70 9.90
N LEU A 166 17.92 -19.06 10.70
CA LEU A 166 18.45 -19.57 11.95
C LEU A 166 17.69 -19.02 13.17
N GLY A 167 16.61 -18.24 12.97
CA GLY A 167 15.86 -17.59 14.03
C GLY A 167 16.51 -16.29 14.53
N GLY A 168 17.55 -15.81 13.85
CA GLY A 168 18.26 -14.59 14.22
C GLY A 168 17.54 -13.34 13.69
N ARG A 169 17.27 -12.37 14.57
CA ARG A 169 16.77 -11.05 14.16
C ARG A 169 17.88 -10.26 13.45
N LYS A 170 17.63 -9.84 12.21
CA LYS A 170 18.55 -9.03 11.39
C LYS A 170 17.90 -7.72 11.00
N ALA A 171 18.70 -6.65 10.97
CA ALA A 171 18.25 -5.34 10.49
C ALA A 171 18.23 -5.30 8.95
N ILE A 172 17.28 -4.53 8.42
CA ILE A 172 17.14 -4.22 7.00
C ILE A 172 17.30 -2.70 6.87
N PRO A 173 18.44 -2.19 6.38
CA PRO A 173 18.57 -0.78 6.05
C PRO A 173 17.55 -0.42 4.97
N VAL A 174 16.73 0.61 5.21
CA VAL A 174 15.71 1.07 4.26
C VAL A 174 15.76 2.59 4.18
N ASP A 175 15.68 3.11 2.97
CA ASP A 175 15.63 4.55 2.70
C ASP A 175 14.16 5.01 2.73
N PHE A 176 13.81 5.80 3.74
CA PHE A 176 12.48 6.38 3.92
C PHE A 176 12.36 7.82 3.43
N SER A 177 13.44 8.39 2.88
CA SER A 177 13.47 9.78 2.44
C SER A 177 12.47 10.03 1.31
N GLU A 178 11.95 11.25 1.27
CA GLU A 178 11.14 11.71 0.15
C GLU A 178 12.07 11.96 -1.04
N LYS A 179 11.77 11.29 -2.15
CA LYS A 179 12.48 11.55 -3.41
C LYS A 179 11.92 12.85 -3.95
N VAL A 180 12.71 13.91 -3.89
CA VAL A 180 12.43 15.16 -4.59
C VAL A 180 12.52 14.83 -6.08
N GLU A 181 11.41 14.92 -6.81
CA GLU A 181 11.48 14.95 -8.26
C GLU A 181 12.15 16.27 -8.64
N ASP A 182 13.31 16.21 -9.30
CA ASP A 182 13.86 17.38 -9.98
C ASP A 182 12.75 17.99 -10.85
N GLU A 183 12.54 19.30 -10.70
CA GLU A 183 11.49 20.04 -11.41
C GLU A 183 11.40 19.55 -12.85
N LYS A 184 10.22 19.03 -13.23
CA LYS A 184 9.90 18.68 -14.62
C LYS A 184 10.37 19.82 -15.50
N THR A 185 11.40 19.56 -16.30
CA THR A 185 11.99 20.49 -17.24
C THR A 185 10.86 21.22 -17.94
N SER A 186 10.74 22.52 -17.66
CA SER A 186 9.75 23.39 -18.28
C SER A 186 9.85 23.22 -19.79
N ILE A 187 8.86 22.55 -20.39
CA ILE A 187 8.77 22.42 -21.84
C ILE A 187 8.48 23.83 -22.35
N ASN A 188 9.53 24.52 -22.80
CA ASN A 188 9.39 25.75 -23.56
C ASN A 188 8.75 25.40 -24.91
N LEU A 189 7.42 25.49 -24.99
CA LEU A 189 6.70 25.55 -26.25
C LEU A 189 6.96 26.93 -26.87
N SER A 190 8.06 27.04 -27.62
CA SER A 190 8.21 28.10 -28.61
C SER A 190 7.22 27.82 -29.75
N MET A 191 6.09 28.52 -29.77
CA MET A 191 5.24 28.57 -30.97
C MET A 191 6.01 29.30 -32.07
N GLY A 192 6.31 28.58 -33.15
CA GLY A 192 6.73 29.17 -34.42
C GLY A 192 5.52 29.80 -35.11
N PHE A 193 5.69 31.05 -35.52
CA PHE A 193 4.80 31.78 -36.43
C PHE A 193 4.69 31.11 -37.80
#